data_AF-A0A9N9HB43-F1
#
_entry.id   AF-A0A9N9HB43-F1
#
_cell.length_a   1.000
_cell.length_b   1.000
_cell.length_c   1.000
_cell.angle_alpha   90.00
_cell.angle_beta   90.00
_cell.angle_gamma   90.00
#
_symmetry.space_group_name_H-M   'P 1'
#
loop_
_entity.id
_entity.type
_entity.pdbx_description
1 polymer ?
#
loop_
_entity_poly.entity_id
_entity_poly.type
_entity_poly.pdbx_seq_one_letter_code
_entity_poly.pdbx_strand_id
1 'polypeptide(L)'
;VKDSGHVDIVKPYDWTYTTTYSGTLRQPVNGHIFEPTGERIDIEKLRAPEPILFYNENVLYEDELADNGTAILFVKVRVMPSGFFALHRFFLRVDNVLFRMNDTRVYHEFGSDKITREFMSREQPYAKIRSLIPLHRREDVSQLTDIEWVSSKLPPADEIIVEKARVVSP
;
A
#
# COMPACT_ATOMS: atom_id res chain seq x y z
N VAL A 1 -19.95 31.63 -6.52
CA VAL A 1 -19.72 30.17 -6.45
C VAL A 1 -18.90 29.81 -7.67
N LYS A 2 -17.58 29.62 -7.53
CA LYS A 2 -16.72 29.17 -8.63
C LYS A 2 -16.62 27.66 -8.50
N ASP A 3 -17.32 26.94 -9.39
CA ASP A 3 -17.04 25.54 -9.66
C ASP A 3 -15.63 25.45 -10.23
N SER A 4 -14.69 24.96 -9.44
CA SER A 4 -13.40 24.50 -9.93
C SER A 4 -13.63 23.16 -10.62
N GLY A 5 -14.03 23.23 -11.90
CA GLY A 5 -14.16 22.06 -12.76
C GLY A 5 -12.85 21.28 -12.81
N HIS A 6 -12.84 20.09 -12.22
CA HIS A 6 -11.74 19.15 -12.40
C HIS A 6 -11.85 18.62 -13.83
N VAL A 7 -11.04 19.16 -14.74
CA VAL A 7 -10.90 18.61 -16.08
C VAL A 7 -10.00 17.40 -15.94
N ASP A 8 -10.58 16.20 -15.99
CA ASP A 8 -9.82 14.96 -16.08
C ASP A 8 -9.05 14.96 -17.40
N ILE A 9 -7.76 15.29 -17.31
CA ILE A 9 -6.85 15.19 -18.45
C ILE A 9 -6.72 13.70 -18.78
N VAL A 10 -7.20 13.31 -19.96
CA VAL A 10 -7.03 11.95 -20.48
C VAL A 10 -5.54 11.69 -20.62
N LYS A 11 -4.99 10.91 -19.70
CA LYS A 11 -3.61 10.44 -19.78
C LYS A 11 -3.55 9.26 -20.76
N PRO A 12 -2.54 9.19 -21.63
CA PRO A 12 -2.33 8.00 -22.44
C PRO A 12 -2.11 6.79 -21.53
N TYR A 13 -2.59 5.62 -21.96
CA TYR A 13 -2.35 4.37 -21.26
C TYR A 13 -0.85 4.05 -21.24
N ASP A 14 -0.30 3.80 -20.05
CA ASP A 14 1.15 3.69 -19.83
C ASP A 14 1.66 2.25 -19.65
N TRP A 15 0.78 1.25 -19.76
CA TRP A 15 1.09 -0.19 -19.59
C TRP A 15 1.68 -0.59 -18.23
N THR A 16 1.65 0.30 -17.23
CA THR A 16 2.22 0.00 -15.90
C THR A 16 1.26 -0.72 -14.96
N TYR A 17 0.00 -0.88 -15.37
CA TYR A 17 -1.10 -1.40 -14.54
C TYR A 17 -1.29 -0.69 -13.20
N THR A 18 -0.76 0.54 -13.06
CA THR A 18 -0.84 1.32 -11.82
C THR A 18 -2.29 1.44 -11.36
N THR A 19 -2.53 1.10 -10.09
CA THR A 19 -3.86 1.14 -9.50
C THR A 19 -3.85 1.85 -8.14
N THR A 20 -4.87 2.66 -7.89
CA THR A 20 -5.19 3.25 -6.58
C THR A 20 -6.28 2.44 -5.85
N TYR A 21 -6.59 1.24 -6.35
CA TYR A 21 -7.58 0.35 -5.77
C TYR A 21 -7.30 0.11 -4.28
N SER A 22 -8.27 0.48 -3.46
CA SER A 22 -8.19 0.43 -1.99
C SER A 22 -9.16 -0.59 -1.39
N GLY A 23 -9.42 -1.66 -2.13
CA GLY A 23 -10.39 -2.70 -1.77
C GLY A 23 -11.82 -2.37 -2.17
N THR A 24 -12.66 -3.41 -2.23
CA THR A 24 -14.10 -3.32 -2.49
C THR A 24 -14.85 -3.75 -1.25
N LEU A 25 -15.72 -2.88 -0.74
CA LEU A 25 -16.65 -3.25 0.31
C LEU A 25 -17.78 -4.09 -0.30
N ARG A 26 -17.87 -5.38 0.08
CA ARG A 26 -18.93 -6.28 -0.41
C ARG A 26 -20.24 -6.00 0.33
N GLN A 27 -21.08 -5.14 -0.26
CA GLN A 27 -22.38 -4.69 0.25
C GLN A 27 -22.31 -4.06 1.65
N PRO A 28 -23.26 -3.19 2.05
CA PRO A 28 -23.24 -2.65 3.40
C PRO A 28 -23.66 -3.78 4.33
N VAL A 29 -22.71 -4.55 4.83
CA VAL A 29 -22.89 -5.18 6.14
C VAL A 29 -23.15 -3.99 7.07
N ASN A 30 -24.40 -3.79 7.48
CA ASN A 30 -24.82 -2.78 8.45
C ASN A 30 -24.48 -1.30 8.17
N GLY A 31 -24.38 -0.87 6.90
CA GLY A 31 -24.18 0.56 6.57
C GLY A 31 -22.79 1.09 6.91
N HIS A 32 -21.78 0.22 6.94
CA HIS A 32 -20.38 0.63 7.14
C HIS A 32 -19.90 1.48 5.96
N ILE A 33 -19.78 2.79 6.16
CA ILE A 33 -19.22 3.73 5.20
C ILE A 33 -17.88 4.20 5.75
N PHE A 34 -16.85 4.18 4.90
CA PHE A 34 -15.57 4.79 5.22
C PHE A 34 -15.69 6.30 5.11
N GLU A 35 -15.40 6.99 6.21
CA GLU A 35 -15.43 8.44 6.31
C GLU A 35 -14.01 8.98 6.53
N PRO A 36 -13.63 10.10 5.90
CA PRO A 36 -12.33 10.71 6.11
C PRO A 36 -12.06 11.01 7.59
N THR A 37 -10.83 10.76 8.05
CA THR A 37 -10.42 11.03 9.43
C THR A 37 -8.94 11.42 9.51
N GLY A 38 -8.53 12.05 10.61
CA GLY A 38 -7.11 12.29 10.93
C GLY A 38 -6.49 11.20 11.82
N GLU A 39 -7.29 10.22 12.26
CA GLU A 39 -6.88 9.15 13.17
C GLU A 39 -6.04 8.09 12.43
N ARG A 40 -4.72 8.19 12.57
CA ARG A 40 -3.75 7.29 11.94
C ARG A 40 -3.71 5.92 12.63
N ILE A 41 -3.37 4.88 11.87
CA ILE A 41 -2.99 3.57 12.37
C ILE A 41 -1.69 3.71 13.15
N ASP A 42 -1.72 3.26 14.40
CA ASP A 42 -0.56 3.20 15.27
C ASP A 42 0.35 2.03 14.87
N ILE A 43 1.33 2.32 14.00
CA ILE A 43 2.31 1.33 13.53
C ILE A 43 3.22 0.86 14.68
N GLU A 44 3.40 1.64 15.74
CA GLU A 44 4.26 1.25 16.86
C GLU A 44 3.62 0.13 17.68
N LYS A 45 2.30 0.19 17.90
CA LYS A 45 1.53 -0.92 18.49
C LYS A 45 1.68 -2.21 17.68
N LEU A 46 1.63 -2.11 16.35
CA LEU A 46 1.78 -3.26 15.45
C LEU A 46 3.19 -3.88 15.43
N ARG A 47 4.19 -3.19 15.98
CA ARG A 47 5.55 -3.75 16.14
C ARG A 47 5.71 -4.56 17.42
N ALA A 48 4.77 -4.45 18.36
CA ALA A 48 4.78 -5.28 19.55
C ALA A 48 4.70 -6.77 19.14
N PRO A 49 5.58 -7.63 19.66
CA PRO A 49 5.56 -9.04 19.31
C PRO A 49 4.34 -9.72 19.92
N GLU A 50 3.34 -9.99 19.09
CA GLU A 50 2.19 -10.82 19.40
C GLU A 50 2.23 -12.13 18.60
N PRO A 51 1.68 -13.24 19.11
CA PRO A 51 1.59 -14.47 18.36
C PRO A 51 0.69 -14.26 17.12
N ILE A 52 1.19 -14.65 15.96
CA ILE A 52 0.41 -14.61 14.72
C ILE A 52 -0.54 -15.82 14.72
N LEU A 53 -1.82 -15.57 14.94
CA LEU A 53 -2.87 -16.60 14.92
C LEU A 53 -3.20 -17.03 13.49
N PHE A 54 -3.10 -16.10 12.54
CA PHE A 54 -3.31 -16.36 11.12
C PHE A 54 -2.42 -15.45 10.27
N TYR A 55 -1.81 -16.02 9.25
CA TYR A 55 -1.09 -15.31 8.20
C TYR A 55 -1.50 -15.83 6.84
N ASN A 56 -1.74 -14.91 5.90
CA ASN A 56 -1.90 -15.28 4.52
C ASN A 56 -1.44 -14.16 3.59
N GLU A 57 -0.92 -14.55 2.43
CA GLU A 57 -0.45 -13.64 1.40
C GLU A 57 -0.96 -14.15 0.06
N ASN A 58 -1.64 -13.28 -0.69
CA ASN A 58 -2.13 -13.60 -2.02
C ASN A 58 -1.69 -12.54 -3.01
N VAL A 59 -1.11 -12.99 -4.12
CA VAL A 59 -0.88 -12.16 -5.30
C VAL A 59 -2.20 -12.08 -6.08
N LEU A 60 -2.64 -10.87 -6.41
CA LEU A 60 -3.84 -10.61 -7.20
C LEU A 60 -3.50 -10.58 -8.70
N TYR A 61 -2.41 -9.90 -9.07
CA TYR A 61 -1.81 -9.98 -10.39
C TYR A 61 -0.31 -9.66 -10.34
N GLU A 62 0.40 -10.09 -11.38
CA GLU A 62 1.81 -9.82 -11.61
C GLU A 62 2.06 -9.71 -13.12
N ASP A 63 2.96 -8.81 -13.51
CA ASP A 63 3.41 -8.61 -14.90
C ASP A 63 4.88 -8.16 -14.94
N GLU A 64 5.65 -8.64 -15.91
CA GLU A 64 7.09 -8.32 -16.07
C GLU A 64 7.35 -7.12 -17.01
N LEU A 65 6.30 -6.40 -17.43
CA LEU A 65 6.36 -5.21 -18.29
C LEU A 65 7.16 -5.45 -19.58
N ALA A 66 6.98 -6.63 -20.19
CA ALA A 66 7.76 -7.10 -21.32
C ALA A 66 9.28 -6.98 -21.08
N ASP A 67 9.74 -7.51 -19.94
CA ASP A 67 11.13 -7.49 -19.46
C ASP A 67 11.69 -6.09 -19.11
N ASN A 68 10.83 -5.08 -18.96
CA ASN A 68 11.24 -3.71 -18.57
C ASN A 68 10.99 -3.39 -17.09
N GLY A 69 10.67 -4.40 -16.28
CA GLY A 69 10.51 -4.23 -14.85
C GLY A 69 9.53 -5.22 -14.24
N THR A 70 8.73 -4.76 -13.30
CA THR A 70 7.75 -5.59 -12.60
C THR A 70 6.60 -4.73 -12.09
N ALA A 71 5.37 -5.17 -12.30
CA ALA A 71 4.18 -4.67 -11.64
C ALA A 71 3.53 -5.82 -10.89
N ILE A 72 3.41 -5.71 -9.56
CA ILE A 72 2.79 -6.73 -8.71
C ILE A 72 1.80 -6.08 -7.76
N LEU A 73 0.62 -6.69 -7.66
CA LEU A 73 -0.38 -6.34 -6.66
C LEU A 73 -0.64 -7.55 -5.78
N PHE A 74 -0.46 -7.40 -4.47
CA PHE A 74 -0.72 -8.45 -3.50
C PHE A 74 -1.39 -7.93 -2.24
N VAL A 75 -1.97 -8.84 -1.47
CA VAL A 75 -2.50 -8.58 -0.13
C VAL A 75 -1.89 -9.53 0.89
N LYS A 76 -1.34 -8.98 1.97
CA LYS A 76 -0.85 -9.70 3.15
C LYS A 76 -1.81 -9.44 4.32
N VAL A 77 -2.25 -10.48 5.02
CA VAL A 77 -3.12 -10.38 6.19
C VAL A 77 -2.45 -11.07 7.38
N ARG A 78 -2.47 -10.41 8.53
CA ARG A 78 -2.00 -10.90 9.82
C ARG A 78 -3.09 -10.73 10.87
N VAL A 79 -3.39 -11.79 11.61
CA VAL A 79 -4.31 -11.75 12.75
C VAL A 79 -3.53 -12.06 14.03
N MET A 80 -3.72 -11.22 15.03
CA MET A 80 -3.14 -11.28 16.36
C MET A 80 -4.30 -11.36 17.38
N PRO A 81 -4.04 -11.73 18.64
CA PRO A 81 -5.07 -11.70 19.68
C PRO A 81 -5.71 -10.31 19.86
N SER A 82 -4.95 -9.22 19.66
CA SER A 82 -5.43 -7.85 19.79
C SER A 82 -6.23 -7.32 18.60
N GLY A 83 -6.13 -7.94 17.41
CA GLY A 83 -6.71 -7.38 16.19
C GLY A 83 -6.15 -7.99 14.92
N PHE A 84 -6.47 -7.38 13.78
CA PHE A 84 -5.87 -7.77 12.49
C PHE A 84 -5.31 -6.58 11.73
N PHE A 85 -4.30 -6.87 10.92
CA PHE A 85 -3.68 -5.93 10.00
C PHE A 85 -3.63 -6.54 8.60
N ALA A 86 -4.09 -5.79 7.60
CA ALA A 86 -3.97 -6.14 6.20
C ALA A 86 -3.18 -5.06 5.44
N LEU A 87 -2.24 -5.49 4.62
CA LEU A 87 -1.48 -4.65 3.69
C LEU A 87 -1.79 -5.10 2.27
N HIS A 88 -2.52 -4.26 1.54
CA HIS A 88 -2.68 -4.38 0.10
C HIS A 88 -1.65 -3.45 -0.56
N ARG A 89 -0.69 -4.03 -1.28
CA ARG A 89 0.44 -3.29 -1.87
C ARG A 89 0.48 -3.52 -3.37
N PHE A 90 0.42 -2.42 -4.10
CA PHE A 90 0.90 -2.34 -5.48
C PHE A 90 2.37 -1.93 -5.45
N PHE A 91 3.23 -2.72 -6.08
CA PHE A 91 4.64 -2.42 -6.28
C PHE A 91 4.92 -2.37 -7.78
N LEU A 92 5.53 -1.27 -8.22
CA LEU A 92 5.96 -1.05 -9.59
C LEU A 92 7.44 -0.71 -9.59
N ARG A 93 8.18 -1.44 -10.41
CA ARG A 93 9.52 -1.08 -10.86
C ARG A 93 9.47 -0.97 -12.37
N VAL A 94 9.89 0.17 -12.90
CA VAL A 94 10.21 0.32 -14.32
C VAL A 94 11.71 0.57 -14.40
N ASP A 95 12.42 -0.35 -15.03
CA ASP A 95 13.88 -0.39 -15.00
C ASP A 95 14.47 0.89 -15.59
N ASN A 96 15.43 1.47 -14.87
CA ASN A 96 16.06 2.75 -15.20
C ASN A 96 15.11 3.97 -15.24
N VAL A 97 13.83 3.81 -14.88
CA VAL A 97 12.85 4.90 -14.85
C VAL A 97 12.47 5.24 -13.41
N LEU A 98 11.67 4.42 -12.73
CA LEU A 98 11.17 4.71 -11.38
C LEU A 98 10.78 3.47 -10.58
N PHE A 99 10.63 3.68 -9.27
CA PHE A 99 9.88 2.82 -8.38
C PHE A 99 8.62 3.56 -7.91
N ARG A 100 7.49 2.87 -7.88
CA ARG A 100 6.22 3.37 -7.33
C ARG A 100 5.61 2.30 -6.41
N MET A 101 5.01 2.75 -5.32
CA MET A 101 4.38 1.88 -4.35
C MET A 101 3.08 2.51 -3.84
N ASN A 102 1.97 1.82 -4.02
CA ASN A 102 0.68 2.22 -3.47
C ASN A 102 0.30 1.22 -2.39
N ASP A 103 0.29 1.68 -1.15
CA ASP A 103 -0.05 0.87 0.02
C ASP A 103 -1.45 1.26 0.52
N THR A 104 -2.36 0.29 0.59
CA THR A 104 -3.60 0.38 1.36
C THR A 104 -3.45 -0.50 2.60
N ARG A 105 -3.45 0.11 3.78
CA ARG A 105 -3.40 -0.58 5.07
C ARG A 105 -4.77 -0.58 5.70
N VAL A 106 -5.18 -1.71 6.23
CA VAL A 106 -6.42 -1.84 6.99
C VAL A 106 -6.10 -2.42 8.34
N TYR A 107 -6.56 -1.77 9.40
CA TYR A 107 -6.35 -2.19 10.77
C TYR A 107 -7.65 -2.15 11.56
N HIS A 108 -7.86 -3.19 12.37
CA HIS A 108 -8.94 -3.24 13.33
C HIS A 108 -8.42 -3.87 14.63
N GLU A 109 -8.59 -3.12 15.72
CA GLU A 109 -8.35 -3.59 17.08
C GLU A 109 -9.62 -4.30 17.58
N PHE A 110 -9.50 -5.55 18.02
CA PHE A 110 -10.63 -6.30 18.55
C PHE A 110 -11.15 -5.66 19.83
N GLY A 111 -12.48 -5.53 19.91
CA GLY A 111 -13.15 -4.78 20.98
C GLY A 111 -13.34 -3.28 20.67
N SER A 112 -12.69 -2.75 19.63
CA SER A 112 -13.01 -1.42 19.09
C SER A 112 -14.25 -1.48 18.20
N ASP A 113 -15.00 -0.37 18.12
CA ASP A 113 -16.12 -0.22 17.18
C ASP A 113 -15.68 0.43 15.86
N LYS A 114 -14.37 0.43 15.56
CA LYS A 114 -13.80 1.11 14.39
C LYS A 114 -12.84 0.21 13.61
N ILE A 115 -12.84 0.39 12.31
CA ILE A 115 -11.82 -0.10 11.39
C ILE A 115 -11.22 1.09 10.66
N THR A 116 -9.90 1.15 10.59
CA THR A 116 -9.16 2.23 9.93
C THR A 116 -8.55 1.73 8.63
N ARG A 117 -8.68 2.52 7.56
CA ARG A 117 -8.04 2.32 6.26
C ARG A 117 -7.14 3.49 5.95
N GLU A 118 -5.90 3.21 5.58
CA GLU A 118 -4.93 4.22 5.14
C GLU A 118 -4.43 3.90 3.75
N PHE A 119 -4.56 4.84 2.82
CA PHE A 119 -3.94 4.78 1.51
C PHE A 119 -2.78 5.77 1.43
N MET A 120 -1.65 5.32 0.87
CA MET A 120 -0.52 6.18 0.55
C MET A 120 0.13 5.75 -0.76
N SER A 121 0.58 6.74 -1.54
CA SER A 121 1.36 6.54 -2.76
C SER A 121 2.76 7.12 -2.55
N ARG A 122 3.78 6.34 -2.92
CA ARG A 122 5.19 6.73 -2.81
C ARG A 122 5.89 6.44 -4.12
N GLU A 123 6.69 7.38 -4.60
CA GLU A 123 7.44 7.25 -5.84
C GLU A 123 8.85 7.82 -5.71
N GLN A 124 9.80 7.24 -6.44
CA GLN A 124 11.16 7.76 -6.55
C GLN A 124 11.80 7.29 -7.87
N PRO A 125 12.56 8.16 -8.58
CA PRO A 125 13.38 7.74 -9.71
C PRO A 125 14.29 6.55 -9.41
N TYR A 126 14.41 5.64 -10.36
CA TYR A 126 15.16 4.39 -10.22
C TYR A 126 16.61 4.64 -9.80
N ALA A 127 17.26 5.62 -10.44
CA ALA A 127 18.64 6.00 -10.16
C ALA A 127 18.87 6.42 -8.70
N LYS A 128 17.88 7.05 -8.06
CA LYS A 128 17.97 7.48 -6.67
C LYS A 128 17.92 6.29 -5.72
N ILE A 129 16.99 5.35 -5.92
CA ILE A 129 16.93 4.11 -5.12
C ILE A 129 18.19 3.26 -5.33
N ARG A 130 18.66 3.10 -6.58
CA ARG A 130 19.91 2.40 -6.88
C ARG A 130 21.13 3.03 -6.19
N SER A 131 21.18 4.35 -6.05
CA SER A 131 22.28 5.02 -5.36
C SER A 131 22.36 4.71 -3.85
N LEU A 132 21.28 4.17 -3.25
CA LEU A 132 21.21 3.78 -1.85
C LEU A 132 21.70 2.36 -1.57
N ILE A 133 22.06 1.60 -2.62
CA ILE A 133 22.72 0.30 -2.45
C ILE A 133 24.08 0.51 -1.77
N PRO A 134 24.39 -0.21 -0.68
CA PRO A 134 25.65 -0.06 0.03
C PRO A 134 26.86 -0.23 -0.88
N LEU A 135 27.92 0.56 -0.65
CA LEU A 135 29.14 0.59 -1.49
C LEU A 135 29.71 -0.81 -1.77
N HIS A 136 29.73 -1.68 -0.75
CA HIS A 136 30.26 -3.04 -0.83
C HIS A 136 29.43 -4.00 -1.72
N ARG A 137 28.24 -3.57 -2.17
CA ARG A 137 27.27 -4.36 -2.96
C ARG A 137 26.76 -3.59 -4.18
N ARG A 138 27.45 -2.54 -4.62
CA ARG A 138 26.97 -1.66 -5.72
C ARG A 138 26.67 -2.38 -7.03
N GLU A 139 27.37 -3.47 -7.31
CA GLU A 139 27.16 -4.30 -8.50
C GLU A 139 26.01 -5.31 -8.32
N ASP A 140 25.60 -5.57 -7.08
CA ASP A 140 24.51 -6.46 -6.74
C ASP A 140 23.17 -5.70 -6.81
N VAL A 141 22.55 -5.74 -7.98
CA VAL A 141 21.24 -5.15 -8.24
C VAL A 141 20.08 -5.96 -7.69
N SER A 142 20.32 -7.12 -7.05
CA SER A 142 19.25 -7.94 -6.46
C SER A 142 18.49 -7.21 -5.35
N GLN A 143 19.08 -6.20 -4.71
CA GLN A 143 18.34 -5.36 -3.74
C GLN A 143 17.18 -4.60 -4.38
N LEU A 144 17.25 -4.32 -5.70
CA LEU A 144 16.20 -3.63 -6.45
C LEU A 144 15.00 -4.53 -6.76
N THR A 145 15.11 -5.84 -6.52
CA THR A 145 13.98 -6.79 -6.58
C THR A 145 13.37 -7.03 -5.19
N ASP A 146 14.04 -6.63 -4.10
CA ASP A 146 13.51 -6.77 -2.74
C ASP A 146 12.52 -5.63 -2.42
N ILE A 147 11.24 -5.96 -2.48
CA ILE A 147 10.12 -5.03 -2.25
C ILE A 147 10.20 -4.37 -0.86
N GLU A 148 10.59 -5.11 0.18
CA GLU A 148 10.63 -4.55 1.54
C GLU A 148 11.83 -3.63 1.72
N TRP A 149 12.98 -3.99 1.13
CA TRP A 149 14.13 -3.09 1.08
C TRP A 149 13.79 -1.81 0.33
N VAL A 150 13.21 -1.89 -0.88
CA VAL A 150 12.80 -0.71 -1.66
C VAL A 150 11.78 0.13 -0.89
N SER A 151 10.78 -0.50 -0.26
CA SER A 151 9.81 0.18 0.61
C SER A 151 10.46 0.98 1.74
N SER A 152 11.56 0.48 2.32
CA SER A 152 12.32 1.19 3.35
C SER A 152 13.13 2.38 2.83
N LYS A 153 13.37 2.45 1.51
CA LYS A 153 14.17 3.50 0.85
C LYS A 153 13.33 4.55 0.14
N LEU A 154 12.08 4.25 -0.17
CA LEU A 154 11.15 5.24 -0.71
C LEU A 154 10.92 6.39 0.28
N PRO A 155 10.76 7.63 -0.21
CA PRO A 155 10.45 8.76 0.66
C PRO A 155 9.09 8.58 1.33
N PRO A 156 8.80 9.34 2.41
CA PRO A 156 7.44 9.46 2.92
C PRO A 156 6.47 9.88 1.81
N ALA A 157 5.22 9.45 1.91
CA ALA A 157 4.18 9.90 0.98
C ALA A 157 3.84 11.37 1.22
N ASP A 158 3.64 12.13 0.14
CA ASP A 158 3.22 13.54 0.22
C ASP A 158 1.80 13.68 0.79
N GLU A 159 0.92 12.73 0.44
CA GLU A 159 -0.46 12.67 0.91
C GLU A 159 -0.79 11.27 1.40
N ILE A 160 -1.51 11.22 2.53
CA ILE A 160 -2.00 9.98 3.12
C ILE A 160 -3.48 10.17 3.35
N ILE A 161 -4.28 9.37 2.64
CA ILE A 161 -5.73 9.35 2.78
C ILE A 161 -6.06 8.37 3.90
N VAL A 162 -6.78 8.85 4.90
CA VAL A 162 -7.12 8.06 6.08
C VAL A 162 -8.61 8.10 6.24
N GLU A 163 -9.21 6.92 6.35
CA GLU A 163 -10.63 6.75 6.49
C GLU A 163 -10.92 5.78 7.63
N LYS A 164 -12.07 5.95 8.26
CA LYS A 164 -12.58 5.02 9.26
C LYS A 164 -13.98 4.60 8.92
N ALA A 165 -14.32 3.35 9.23
CA ALA A 165 -15.69 2.90 9.25
C ALA A 165 -16.02 2.39 10.65
N ARG A 166 -17.26 2.59 11.08
CA ARG A 166 -17.75 1.98 12.32
C ARG A 166 -18.01 0.49 12.05
N VAL A 167 -17.56 -0.39 12.93
CA VAL A 167 -17.88 -1.82 12.91
C VAL A 167 -18.99 -2.03 13.92
N VAL A 168 -20.13 -2.54 13.47
CA VAL A 168 -21.25 -2.90 14.36
C VAL A 168 -21.10 -4.39 14.62
N SER A 169 -20.69 -4.74 15.84
CA SER A 169 -20.72 -6.14 16.27
C SER A 169 -22.14 -6.70 16.11
N PRO A 170 -22.32 -7.88 15.50
CA PRO A 170 -23.61 -8.54 15.44
C PRO A 170 -24.15 -8.91 16.82
#